data_AF-A0A5C5VA10-F1
#
_entry.id   AF-A0A5C5VA10-F1
#
_cell.length_a   1.000
_cell.length_b   1.000
_cell.length_c   1.000
_cell.angle_alpha   90.00
_cell.angle_beta   90.00
_cell.angle_gamma   90.00
#
_symmetry.space_group_name_H-M   'P 1'
#
loop_
_entity.id
_entity.type
_entity.pdbx_description
1 polymer ?
#
loop_
_entity_poly.entity_id
_entity_poly.type
_entity_poly.pdbx_seq_one_letter_code
_entity_poly.pdbx_strand_id
1 'polypeptide(L)'
;MSIVRNLFVLGLIVCVGYSGYVIYLTHYAGLNSTEDEASYDEAPLFAPQSFSSLDKQTPQAPTIVLSTNPAPEISLPSAAEIAPPTMTAAKIETPETTAQLADELPKSPPVEGWKSRPTGELIMEAEKNLTDGKPFLGYRMLSTALQREDLSDDQRRQLLATLQPLADKIVFAPHKHLALPAVTVKGGVTLEKIATERQLPLSLLRAINGLEAEQQPEAGDALKVIDGPLTLRLDADRNELTLWTGSGFARSFAIHQLPAEIQNGRSQLLRTADEEKTTLAVADVTLYDSSAESSELPWQQLVGLLDDETTLIVSGVDPAPVEPIVTQPPMSEAQVVSAEMPAKETTAPVEEFSPESAAPIDALRVEVFSPPKSIAVGKGANFGLRIVNLSDKPAPDVSAMIFFSEGLEPIKLEGAEGRLAVGQAAFQPMTLAPRGHVDLEILATVNEHGRQIYRVEVRCDAWESHLVSEVAVSALNEAPQPPKLDLTEKPQLENPSKR
;
A
#
# COMPACT_ATOMS: atom_id res chain seq x y z
N MET A 1 -27.64 -36.10 -51.32
CA MET A 1 -26.90 -36.39 -50.08
C MET A 1 -26.27 -35.15 -49.41
N SER A 2 -25.77 -34.15 -50.16
CA SER A 2 -25.11 -32.96 -49.55
C SER A 2 -26.02 -32.12 -48.64
N ILE A 3 -27.28 -31.91 -49.03
CA ILE A 3 -28.26 -31.10 -48.26
C ILE A 3 -28.58 -31.73 -46.90
N VAL A 4 -28.74 -33.07 -46.85
CA VAL A 4 -29.04 -33.80 -45.61
C VAL A 4 -27.86 -33.74 -44.64
N ARG A 5 -26.63 -33.79 -45.15
CA ARG A 5 -25.42 -33.66 -44.33
C ARG A 5 -25.30 -32.26 -43.71
N ASN A 6 -25.60 -31.22 -44.49
CA ASN A 6 -25.53 -29.84 -44.00
C ASN A 6 -26.62 -29.55 -42.95
N LEU A 7 -27.84 -30.10 -43.13
CA LEU A 7 -28.90 -30.00 -42.12
C LEU A 7 -28.52 -30.70 -40.81
N PHE A 8 -27.83 -31.85 -40.89
CA PHE A 8 -27.39 -32.57 -39.70
C PHE A 8 -26.31 -31.79 -38.93
N VAL A 9 -25.35 -31.19 -39.64
CA VAL A 9 -24.31 -30.34 -39.01
C VAL A 9 -24.93 -29.10 -38.36
N LEU A 10 -25.89 -28.45 -39.03
CA LEU A 10 -26.58 -27.29 -38.47
C LEU A 10 -27.36 -27.66 -37.20
N GLY A 11 -28.05 -28.80 -37.20
CA GLY A 11 -28.76 -29.31 -36.02
C GLY A 11 -27.83 -29.58 -34.84
N LEU A 12 -26.63 -30.12 -35.10
CA LEU A 12 -25.64 -30.41 -34.08
C LEU A 12 -25.09 -29.12 -33.44
N ILE A 13 -24.81 -28.10 -34.25
CA ILE A 13 -24.35 -26.78 -33.76
C ILE A 13 -25.42 -26.13 -32.87
N VAL A 14 -26.70 -26.18 -33.27
CA VAL A 14 -27.81 -25.64 -32.46
C VAL A 14 -27.95 -26.40 -31.14
N CYS A 15 -27.80 -27.74 -31.15
CA CYS A 15 -27.88 -28.56 -29.94
C CYS A 15 -26.75 -28.25 -28.94
N VAL A 16 -25.52 -28.07 -29.42
CA VAL A 16 -24.36 -27.72 -28.58
C VAL A 16 -24.52 -26.30 -28.03
N GLY A 17 -24.95 -25.35 -28.87
CA GLY A 17 -25.21 -23.97 -28.44
C GLY A 17 -26.31 -23.88 -27.38
N TYR A 18 -27.41 -24.62 -27.56
CA TYR A 18 -28.51 -24.66 -26.59
C TYR A 18 -28.08 -25.30 -25.26
N SER A 19 -27.31 -26.40 -25.30
CA SER A 19 -26.82 -27.06 -24.09
C SER A 19 -25.87 -26.15 -23.30
N GLY A 20 -24.98 -25.43 -23.98
CA GLY A 20 -24.11 -24.43 -23.35
C GLY A 20 -24.90 -23.26 -22.73
N TYR A 21 -25.95 -22.80 -23.41
CA TYR A 21 -26.82 -21.74 -22.92
C TYR A 21 -27.62 -22.15 -21.67
N VAL A 22 -28.12 -23.39 -21.60
CA VAL A 22 -28.81 -23.92 -20.42
C VAL A 22 -27.86 -24.00 -19.22
N ILE A 23 -26.64 -24.50 -19.41
CA ILE A 23 -25.62 -24.57 -18.34
C ILE A 23 -25.27 -23.16 -17.85
N TYR A 24 -25.09 -22.21 -18.78
CA TYR A 24 -24.83 -20.80 -18.46
C TYR A 24 -25.97 -20.19 -17.63
N LEU A 25 -27.23 -20.39 -18.02
CA LEU A 25 -28.38 -19.92 -17.26
C LEU A 25 -28.45 -20.53 -15.86
N THR A 26 -28.23 -21.84 -15.72
CA THR A 26 -28.25 -22.48 -14.39
C THR A 26 -27.13 -21.99 -13.47
N HIS A 27 -25.96 -21.66 -14.02
CA HIS A 27 -24.84 -21.17 -13.21
C HIS A 27 -24.98 -19.69 -12.83
N TYR A 28 -25.59 -18.86 -13.67
CA TYR A 28 -25.67 -17.41 -13.45
C TYR A 28 -27.01 -16.92 -12.90
N ALA A 29 -28.11 -17.67 -13.05
CA ALA A 29 -29.41 -17.30 -12.48
C ALA A 29 -29.50 -17.52 -10.96
N GLY A 30 -28.53 -18.23 -10.35
CA GLY A 30 -28.50 -18.48 -8.90
C GLY A 30 -28.07 -17.29 -8.02
N LEU A 31 -27.75 -16.13 -8.60
CA LEU A 31 -27.23 -14.97 -7.85
C LEU A 31 -28.23 -13.84 -7.63
N ASN A 32 -29.47 -13.93 -8.16
CA ASN A 32 -30.50 -12.91 -7.93
C ASN A 32 -31.87 -13.56 -7.65
N SER A 33 -32.16 -13.89 -6.40
CA SER A 33 -33.53 -14.03 -5.90
C SER A 33 -33.58 -13.77 -4.40
N THR A 34 -34.12 -12.61 -4.01
CA THR A 34 -34.63 -12.33 -2.67
C THR A 34 -36.06 -12.86 -2.53
N GLU A 35 -36.32 -13.51 -1.38
CA GLU A 35 -37.58 -13.64 -0.64
C GLU A 35 -38.84 -14.21 -1.34
N ASP A 36 -39.30 -15.40 -0.93
CA ASP A 36 -40.49 -15.52 -0.05
C ASP A 36 -40.77 -16.98 0.39
N GLU A 37 -41.48 -17.09 1.52
CA GLU A 37 -41.82 -18.24 2.38
C GLU A 37 -42.17 -19.60 1.74
N ALA A 38 -41.66 -20.69 2.34
CA ALA A 38 -42.46 -21.83 2.82
C ALA A 38 -41.61 -22.89 3.56
N SER A 39 -41.81 -22.98 4.88
CA SER A 39 -41.94 -24.21 5.69
C SER A 39 -41.16 -25.47 5.28
N TYR A 40 -40.10 -25.82 6.01
CA TYR A 40 -39.76 -27.21 6.38
C TYR A 40 -39.06 -27.29 7.75
N ASP A 41 -39.41 -28.36 8.48
CA ASP A 41 -39.13 -28.70 9.87
C ASP A 41 -37.68 -28.55 10.35
N GLU A 42 -37.58 -27.98 11.56
CA GLU A 42 -36.38 -27.95 12.40
C GLU A 42 -35.93 -29.35 12.82
N ALA A 43 -34.66 -29.68 12.59
CA ALA A 43 -33.96 -30.68 13.38
C ALA A 43 -33.30 -29.98 14.58
N PRO A 44 -33.54 -30.40 15.84
CA PRO A 44 -32.99 -29.71 16.99
C PRO A 44 -31.53 -30.13 17.20
N LEU A 45 -30.60 -29.34 16.68
CA LEU A 45 -29.25 -29.26 17.23
C LEU A 45 -29.30 -28.20 18.34
N PHE A 46 -28.89 -28.57 19.56
CA PHE A 46 -28.86 -27.79 20.79
C PHE A 46 -30.16 -27.80 21.65
N ALA A 47 -30.38 -28.91 22.34
CA ALA A 47 -31.22 -28.89 23.54
C ALA A 47 -30.49 -28.15 24.69
N PRO A 48 -31.11 -27.16 25.35
CA PRO A 48 -30.51 -26.41 26.48
C PRO A 48 -30.42 -27.21 27.80
N GLN A 49 -30.56 -28.54 27.76
CA GLN A 49 -30.46 -29.43 28.92
C GLN A 49 -29.04 -30.00 29.12
N SER A 50 -28.10 -29.73 28.21
CA SER A 50 -26.75 -30.31 28.23
C SER A 50 -25.76 -29.60 29.18
N PHE A 51 -26.13 -28.47 29.79
CA PHE A 51 -25.19 -27.61 30.54
C PHE A 51 -25.39 -27.60 32.06
N SER A 52 -26.15 -28.53 32.65
CA SER A 52 -26.40 -28.53 34.10
C SER A 52 -25.49 -29.45 34.94
N SER A 53 -24.31 -29.85 34.46
CA SER A 53 -23.43 -30.77 35.19
C SER A 53 -21.97 -30.30 35.30
N LEU A 54 -21.75 -29.03 35.67
CA LEU A 54 -20.40 -28.53 35.96
C LEU A 54 -20.29 -27.60 37.18
N ASP A 55 -21.27 -27.67 38.09
CA ASP A 55 -21.18 -27.07 39.42
C ASP A 55 -21.18 -28.18 40.49
N LYS A 56 -20.01 -28.79 40.70
CA LYS A 56 -19.53 -29.44 41.95
C LYS A 56 -18.30 -30.29 41.67
N GLN A 57 -17.13 -29.66 41.57
CA GLN A 57 -15.88 -30.34 41.87
C GLN A 57 -14.97 -29.42 42.67
N THR A 58 -14.94 -29.69 43.97
CA THR A 58 -14.02 -29.12 44.95
C THR A 58 -12.60 -29.61 44.64
N PRO A 59 -11.55 -28.76 44.68
CA PRO A 59 -10.18 -29.20 44.42
C PRO A 59 -9.66 -30.03 45.60
N GLN A 60 -9.35 -31.31 45.35
CA GLN A 60 -8.47 -32.09 46.21
C GLN A 60 -7.03 -31.96 45.69
N ALA A 61 -6.13 -31.57 46.59
CA ALA A 61 -4.70 -31.48 46.32
C ALA A 61 -4.08 -32.87 46.09
N PRO A 62 -3.22 -33.06 45.07
CA PRO A 62 -2.43 -34.27 44.98
C PRO A 62 -1.24 -34.23 45.95
N THR A 63 -1.24 -35.15 46.91
CA THR A 63 -0.09 -35.51 47.73
C THR A 63 0.97 -36.21 46.86
N ILE A 64 2.16 -35.61 46.72
CA ILE A 64 3.33 -36.25 46.12
C ILE A 64 3.95 -37.19 47.17
N VAL A 65 3.96 -38.48 46.87
CA VAL A 65 4.63 -39.50 47.69
C VAL A 65 6.08 -39.62 47.20
N LEU A 66 7.04 -39.25 48.05
CA LEU A 66 8.46 -39.55 47.85
C LEU A 66 8.69 -41.06 47.96
N SER A 67 9.28 -41.65 46.92
CA SER A 67 9.83 -43.01 46.97
C SER A 67 11.35 -42.95 46.81
N THR A 68 12.05 -43.31 47.89
CA THR A 68 13.50 -43.42 48.01
C THR A 68 13.98 -44.81 47.59
N ASN A 69 14.96 -44.91 46.68
CA ASN A 69 16.01 -45.94 46.78
C ASN A 69 17.25 -45.57 45.92
N PRO A 70 18.46 -46.04 46.28
CA PRO A 70 19.73 -45.34 46.03
C PRO A 70 20.55 -45.86 44.83
N ALA A 71 21.44 -44.96 44.36
CA ALA A 71 22.80 -45.09 43.80
C ALA A 71 23.18 -46.29 42.89
N PRO A 72 24.01 -46.04 41.85
CA PRO A 72 25.45 -46.06 42.12
C PRO A 72 26.25 -44.88 41.53
N GLU A 73 27.35 -44.62 42.21
CA GLU A 73 28.44 -43.68 41.90
C GLU A 73 29.08 -43.96 40.54
N ILE A 74 29.33 -42.90 39.76
CA ILE A 74 30.35 -42.91 38.71
C ILE A 74 31.23 -41.67 38.90
N SER A 75 32.52 -41.97 39.06
CA SER A 75 33.62 -41.08 39.40
C SER A 75 34.01 -40.14 38.24
N LEU A 76 34.27 -38.88 38.56
CA LEU A 76 34.95 -37.92 37.69
C LEU A 76 36.46 -38.04 37.86
N PRO A 77 37.27 -38.10 36.79
CA PRO A 77 38.70 -37.87 36.89
C PRO A 77 39.05 -36.38 36.83
N SER A 78 40.10 -36.11 37.59
CA SER A 78 40.74 -34.85 37.93
C SER A 78 41.47 -34.18 36.76
N ALA A 79 41.64 -32.86 36.92
CA ALA A 79 42.36 -31.91 36.10
C ALA A 79 43.80 -32.31 35.74
N ALA A 80 44.20 -31.98 34.50
CA ALA A 80 45.59 -31.81 34.08
C ALA A 80 45.72 -30.56 33.19
N GLU A 81 46.30 -29.53 33.80
CA GLU A 81 47.21 -28.51 33.29
C GLU A 81 47.73 -28.67 31.83
N ILE A 82 47.39 -27.71 30.95
CA ILE A 82 48.19 -27.34 29.77
C ILE A 82 48.16 -25.81 29.59
N ALA A 83 49.35 -25.24 29.45
CA ALA A 83 49.71 -23.83 29.35
C ALA A 83 49.10 -23.08 28.14
N PRO A 84 48.99 -21.73 28.20
CA PRO A 84 48.46 -20.93 27.10
C PRO A 84 49.50 -20.72 25.97
N PRO A 85 49.11 -20.77 24.69
CA PRO A 85 49.97 -20.29 23.61
C PRO A 85 49.88 -18.77 23.48
N THR A 86 51.04 -18.14 23.52
CA THR A 86 51.31 -16.80 23.02
C THR A 86 50.94 -16.71 21.54
N MET A 87 49.97 -15.86 21.20
CA MET A 87 49.75 -15.44 19.80
C MET A 87 49.90 -13.93 19.67
N THR A 88 50.90 -13.61 18.86
CA THR A 88 51.27 -12.37 18.17
C THR A 88 50.10 -11.41 17.89
N ALA A 89 50.30 -10.16 18.30
CA ALA A 89 49.48 -9.02 17.92
C ALA A 89 49.56 -8.77 16.40
N ALA A 90 48.47 -9.06 15.69
CA ALA A 90 48.22 -8.51 14.37
C ALA A 90 47.41 -7.21 14.53
N LYS A 91 48.00 -6.12 14.05
CA LYS A 91 47.40 -4.80 13.91
C LYS A 91 46.23 -4.91 12.92
N ILE A 92 44.99 -4.87 13.42
CA ILE A 92 43.79 -4.73 12.58
C ILE A 92 43.56 -3.24 12.41
N GLU A 93 43.72 -2.77 11.18
CA GLU A 93 43.31 -1.43 10.77
C GLU A 93 41.78 -1.36 10.76
N THR A 94 41.26 -0.37 11.47
CA THR A 94 39.85 0.04 11.51
C THR A 94 39.42 0.52 10.12
N PRO A 95 38.41 -0.08 9.46
CA PRO A 95 37.67 0.64 8.45
C PRO A 95 36.58 1.46 9.17
N GLU A 96 36.77 2.77 9.18
CA GLU A 96 35.68 3.72 9.33
C GLU A 96 34.67 3.46 8.20
N THR A 97 33.55 2.82 8.52
CA THR A 97 32.35 2.86 7.68
C THR A 97 31.16 2.94 8.62
N THR A 98 31.06 4.10 9.26
CA THR A 98 29.82 4.59 9.89
C THR A 98 29.39 5.78 9.05
N ALA A 99 28.10 5.83 8.67
CA ALA A 99 27.42 6.90 7.94
C ALA A 99 27.20 6.75 6.41
N GLN A 100 26.79 5.57 5.92
CA GLN A 100 26.04 5.47 4.65
C GLN A 100 25.04 4.29 4.69
N LEU A 101 23.96 4.41 5.47
CA LEU A 101 22.81 3.49 5.35
C LEU A 101 21.50 4.13 5.84
N ALA A 102 21.28 5.40 5.46
CA ALA A 102 20.08 6.15 5.87
C ALA A 102 19.22 6.68 4.70
N ASP A 103 19.53 6.36 3.43
CA ASP A 103 18.95 7.13 2.31
C ASP A 103 18.38 6.36 1.12
N GLU A 104 18.02 5.08 1.28
CA GLU A 104 17.29 4.37 0.21
C GLU A 104 16.02 3.70 0.73
N LEU A 105 15.01 4.53 1.01
CA LEU A 105 13.62 4.13 0.75
C LEU A 105 13.38 4.22 -0.77
N PRO A 106 12.69 3.23 -1.37
CA PRO A 106 12.50 3.17 -2.82
C PRO A 106 11.67 4.38 -3.28
N LYS A 107 12.34 5.33 -3.96
CA LYS A 107 11.67 6.39 -4.71
C LYS A 107 11.10 5.79 -6.00
N SER A 108 9.87 6.20 -6.34
CA SER A 108 9.17 5.80 -7.56
C SER A 108 10.07 5.98 -8.81
N PRO A 109 10.01 5.07 -9.81
CA PRO A 109 10.83 5.19 -11.02
C PRO A 109 10.57 6.50 -11.78
N PRO A 110 11.59 7.04 -12.49
CA PRO A 110 11.55 8.39 -13.06
C PRO A 110 10.52 8.51 -14.21
N VAL A 111 9.78 9.63 -14.19
CA VAL A 111 8.58 9.94 -15.02
C VAL A 111 8.90 10.88 -16.19
N GLU A 112 10.17 11.24 -16.38
CA GLU A 112 10.54 12.41 -17.20
C GLU A 112 10.22 12.29 -18.69
N GLY A 113 10.05 11.07 -19.22
CA GLY A 113 9.76 10.84 -20.64
C GLY A 113 8.30 10.98 -21.09
N TRP A 114 7.34 11.27 -20.18
CA TRP A 114 5.91 11.32 -20.53
C TRP A 114 5.40 12.73 -20.80
N LYS A 115 6.00 13.74 -20.16
CA LYS A 115 5.56 15.14 -20.27
C LYS A 115 5.63 15.68 -21.69
N SER A 116 6.52 15.15 -22.52
CA SER A 116 6.74 15.59 -23.91
C SER A 116 5.90 14.83 -24.96
N ARG A 117 5.20 13.76 -24.59
CA ARG A 117 4.41 12.95 -25.54
C ARG A 117 3.06 13.59 -25.84
N PRO A 118 2.40 13.33 -26.98
CA PRO A 118 1.04 13.80 -27.25
C PRO A 118 0.00 13.19 -26.29
N THR A 119 -1.04 13.95 -25.92
CA THR A 119 -2.12 13.52 -25.00
C THR A 119 -2.80 12.24 -25.46
N GLY A 120 -3.11 12.12 -26.75
CA GLY A 120 -3.76 10.94 -27.31
C GLY A 120 -2.91 9.67 -27.22
N GLU A 121 -1.58 9.79 -27.35
CA GLU A 121 -0.67 8.65 -27.18
C GLU A 121 -0.62 8.21 -25.71
N LEU A 122 -0.57 9.17 -24.78
CA LEU A 122 -0.57 8.88 -23.35
C LEU A 122 -1.84 8.15 -22.91
N ILE A 123 -3.02 8.57 -23.39
CA ILE A 123 -4.29 7.93 -23.05
C ILE A 123 -4.33 6.50 -23.61
N MET A 124 -3.96 6.32 -24.89
CA MET A 124 -3.97 5.00 -25.52
C MET A 124 -3.03 4.00 -24.82
N GLU A 125 -1.81 4.42 -24.51
CA GLU A 125 -0.87 3.55 -23.80
C GLU A 125 -1.30 3.32 -22.35
N ALA A 126 -1.96 4.29 -21.72
CA ALA A 126 -2.52 4.10 -20.40
C ALA A 126 -3.62 3.03 -20.38
N GLU A 127 -4.57 3.08 -21.32
CA GLU A 127 -5.64 2.07 -21.48
C GLU A 127 -5.06 0.66 -21.71
N LYS A 128 -4.01 0.56 -22.54
CA LYS A 128 -3.27 -0.68 -22.71
C LYS A 128 -2.67 -1.16 -21.38
N ASN A 129 -2.03 -0.29 -20.60
CA ASN A 129 -1.47 -0.66 -19.30
C ASN A 129 -2.55 -1.08 -18.28
N LEU A 130 -3.75 -0.48 -18.33
CA LEU A 130 -4.88 -0.94 -17.52
C LEU A 130 -5.31 -2.37 -17.90
N THR A 131 -5.33 -2.67 -19.19
CA THR A 131 -5.68 -4.00 -19.73
C THR A 131 -4.59 -5.05 -19.46
N ASP A 132 -3.32 -4.64 -19.53
CA ASP A 132 -2.14 -5.48 -19.26
C ASP A 132 -1.92 -5.78 -17.76
N GLY A 133 -2.87 -5.42 -16.90
CA GLY A 133 -2.77 -5.66 -15.46
C GLY A 133 -1.75 -4.76 -14.76
N LYS A 134 -1.43 -3.58 -15.32
CA LYS A 134 -0.54 -2.57 -14.73
C LYS A 134 -1.34 -1.31 -14.35
N PRO A 135 -2.29 -1.40 -13.41
CA PRO A 135 -3.25 -0.34 -13.12
C PRO A 135 -2.59 0.95 -12.62
N PHE A 136 -1.54 0.85 -11.78
CA PHE A 136 -0.83 2.03 -11.28
C PHE A 136 -0.13 2.81 -12.40
N LEU A 137 0.50 2.10 -13.34
CA LEU A 137 1.18 2.74 -14.47
C LEU A 137 0.18 3.46 -15.38
N GLY A 138 -0.93 2.79 -15.73
CA GLY A 138 -2.02 3.42 -16.49
C GLY A 138 -2.59 4.63 -15.76
N TYR A 139 -2.87 4.51 -14.47
CA TYR A 139 -3.35 5.62 -13.63
C TYR A 139 -2.39 6.83 -13.62
N ARG A 140 -1.08 6.62 -13.50
CA ARG A 140 -0.11 7.74 -13.53
C ARG A 140 -0.07 8.41 -14.90
N MET A 141 -0.20 7.65 -15.98
CA MET A 141 -0.23 8.18 -17.34
C MET A 141 -1.50 9.01 -17.59
N LEU A 142 -2.67 8.50 -17.20
CA LEU A 142 -3.93 9.26 -17.27
C LEU A 142 -3.89 10.51 -16.39
N SER A 143 -3.33 10.41 -15.17
CA SER A 143 -3.13 11.56 -14.28
C SER A 143 -2.21 12.61 -14.88
N THR A 144 -1.20 12.19 -15.65
CA THR A 144 -0.31 13.11 -16.38
C THR A 144 -1.04 13.75 -17.55
N ALA A 145 -1.86 13.00 -18.28
CA ALA A 145 -2.68 13.52 -19.37
C ALA A 145 -3.68 14.59 -18.87
N LEU A 146 -4.33 14.36 -17.73
CA LEU A 146 -5.32 15.28 -17.14
C LEU A 146 -4.75 16.67 -16.80
N GLN A 147 -3.43 16.78 -16.58
CA GLN A 147 -2.75 18.06 -16.28
C GLN A 147 -2.48 18.91 -17.52
N ARG A 148 -2.82 18.42 -18.72
CA ARG A 148 -2.54 19.13 -19.95
C ARG A 148 -3.67 20.09 -20.31
N GLU A 149 -3.29 21.25 -20.82
CA GLU A 149 -4.21 22.32 -21.24
C GLU A 149 -4.88 22.04 -22.59
N ASP A 150 -4.38 21.07 -23.37
CA ASP A 150 -4.87 20.72 -24.71
C ASP A 150 -6.08 19.77 -24.72
N LEU A 151 -6.66 19.46 -23.56
CA LEU A 151 -7.84 18.61 -23.41
C LEU A 151 -9.14 19.38 -23.66
N SER A 152 -10.00 18.86 -24.53
CA SER A 152 -11.39 19.32 -24.60
C SER A 152 -12.17 18.95 -23.34
N ASP A 153 -13.25 19.67 -23.05
CA ASP A 153 -14.07 19.38 -21.87
C ASP A 153 -14.70 17.97 -21.92
N ASP A 154 -15.04 17.48 -23.10
CA ASP A 154 -15.54 16.11 -23.30
C ASP A 154 -14.46 15.07 -22.97
N GLN A 155 -13.24 15.26 -23.47
CA GLN A 155 -12.11 14.37 -23.19
C GLN A 155 -11.77 14.37 -21.71
N ARG A 156 -11.76 15.55 -21.09
CA ARG A 156 -11.52 15.71 -19.65
C ARG A 156 -12.58 14.97 -18.83
N ARG A 157 -13.87 15.13 -19.14
CA ARG A 157 -14.95 14.41 -18.45
C ARG A 157 -14.81 12.89 -18.57
N GLN A 158 -14.49 12.38 -19.76
CA GLN A 158 -14.26 10.95 -19.96
C GLN A 158 -13.03 10.44 -19.18
N LEU A 159 -11.97 11.24 -19.14
CA LEU A 159 -10.75 10.93 -18.41
C LEU A 159 -11.00 10.87 -16.90
N LEU A 160 -11.74 11.85 -16.36
CA LEU A 160 -12.17 11.89 -14.96
C LEU A 160 -13.06 10.69 -14.60
N ALA A 161 -14.03 10.34 -15.47
CA ALA A 161 -14.89 9.17 -15.26
C ALA A 161 -14.09 7.85 -15.16
N THR A 162 -12.92 7.80 -15.80
CA THR A 162 -12.00 6.65 -15.71
C THR A 162 -11.07 6.76 -14.51
N LEU A 163 -10.55 7.96 -14.23
CA LEU A 163 -9.60 8.22 -13.14
C LEU A 163 -10.23 8.11 -11.76
N GLN A 164 -11.46 8.56 -11.56
CA GLN A 164 -12.16 8.52 -10.26
C GLN A 164 -12.19 7.10 -9.65
N PRO A 165 -12.73 6.06 -10.33
CA PRO A 165 -12.76 4.71 -9.77
C PRO A 165 -11.36 4.09 -9.64
N LEU A 166 -10.39 4.52 -10.44
CA LEU A 166 -9.00 4.08 -10.32
C LEU A 166 -8.33 4.69 -9.09
N ALA A 167 -8.54 5.97 -8.84
CA ALA A 167 -8.02 6.66 -7.67
C ALA A 167 -8.64 6.10 -6.38
N ASP A 168 -9.93 5.77 -6.38
CA ASP A 168 -10.55 5.08 -5.24
C ASP A 168 -9.88 3.74 -4.97
N LYS A 169 -9.47 2.99 -6.00
CA LYS A 169 -8.76 1.71 -5.84
C LYS A 169 -7.28 1.85 -5.47
N ILE A 170 -6.61 2.89 -5.96
CA ILE A 170 -5.15 3.03 -5.84
C ILE A 170 -4.78 3.89 -4.64
N VAL A 171 -5.44 5.03 -4.46
CA VAL A 171 -5.18 6.01 -3.41
C VAL A 171 -5.98 5.67 -2.16
N PHE A 172 -7.30 5.51 -2.27
CA PHE A 172 -8.18 5.43 -1.10
C PHE A 172 -8.51 4.01 -0.61
N ALA A 173 -8.31 2.98 -1.43
CA ALA A 173 -8.69 1.63 -1.02
C ALA A 173 -7.86 1.18 0.19
N PRO A 174 -8.52 0.84 1.31
CA PRO A 174 -7.83 0.38 2.50
C PRO A 174 -7.18 -0.98 2.20
N HIS A 175 -6.01 -1.21 2.78
CA HIS A 175 -5.24 -2.47 2.69
C HIS A 175 -4.79 -2.90 1.27
N LYS A 176 -4.89 -2.00 0.27
CA LYS A 176 -4.36 -2.24 -1.09
C LYS A 176 -3.20 -1.31 -1.40
N HIS A 177 -1.98 -1.85 -1.36
CA HIS A 177 -0.73 -1.13 -1.59
C HIS A 177 -0.38 -1.04 -3.09
N LEU A 178 -1.28 -0.44 -3.88
CA LEU A 178 -1.10 -0.36 -5.34
C LEU A 178 -0.25 0.83 -5.79
N ALA A 179 -0.17 1.89 -4.97
CA ALA A 179 0.60 3.10 -5.30
C ALA A 179 2.07 2.98 -4.89
N LEU A 180 2.30 2.58 -3.63
CA LEU A 180 3.61 2.36 -3.04
C LEU A 180 3.58 1.12 -2.16
N PRO A 181 4.74 0.49 -1.91
CA PRO A 181 4.87 -0.54 -0.90
C PRO A 181 4.39 -0.04 0.46
N ALA A 182 3.83 -0.94 1.28
CA ALA A 182 3.50 -0.62 2.66
C ALA A 182 4.76 -0.20 3.43
N VAL A 183 4.62 0.80 4.29
CA VAL A 183 5.67 1.19 5.24
C VAL A 183 5.37 0.51 6.56
N THR A 184 6.32 -0.29 7.05
CA THR A 184 6.22 -0.86 8.38
C THR A 184 6.54 0.20 9.44
N VAL A 185 5.63 0.40 10.38
CA VAL A 185 5.84 1.28 11.54
C VAL A 185 6.95 0.68 12.39
N LYS A 186 8.03 1.45 12.58
CA LYS A 186 9.12 1.08 13.48
C LYS A 186 8.81 1.61 14.89
N GLY A 187 9.28 0.92 15.92
CA GLY A 187 9.15 1.41 17.30
C GLY A 187 9.69 2.83 17.44
N GLY A 188 8.91 3.72 18.03
CA GLY A 188 9.25 5.14 18.21
C GLY A 188 9.02 6.03 16.99
N VAL A 189 8.52 5.50 15.87
CA VAL A 189 8.08 6.31 14.72
C VAL A 189 6.58 6.52 14.83
N THR A 190 6.15 7.78 14.98
CA THR A 190 4.73 8.13 15.07
C THR A 190 4.12 8.38 13.69
N LEU A 191 2.79 8.36 13.61
CA LEU A 191 2.06 8.62 12.38
C LEU A 191 2.33 10.03 11.85
N GLU A 192 2.48 11.00 12.76
CA GLU A 192 2.80 12.40 12.47
C GLU A 192 4.17 12.55 11.80
N LYS A 193 5.16 11.78 12.26
CA LYS A 193 6.48 11.76 11.64
C LYS A 193 6.42 11.21 10.22
N ILE A 194 5.68 10.12 10.00
CA ILE A 194 5.50 9.53 8.66
C ILE A 194 4.76 10.52 7.74
N ALA A 195 3.71 11.17 8.24
CA ALA A 195 2.95 12.18 7.50
C ALA A 195 3.87 13.35 7.07
N THR A 196 4.68 13.86 8.00
CA THR A 196 5.66 14.93 7.75
C THR A 196 6.71 14.50 6.71
N GLU A 197 7.33 13.33 6.88
CA GLU A 197 8.33 12.81 5.94
C GLU A 197 7.76 12.61 4.53
N ARG A 198 6.47 12.28 4.42
CA ARG A 198 5.77 12.07 3.14
C ARG A 198 5.09 13.33 2.61
N GLN A 199 5.12 14.45 3.33
CA GLN A 199 4.44 15.69 2.98
C GLN A 199 2.93 15.48 2.78
N LEU A 200 2.31 14.70 3.66
CA LEU A 200 0.87 14.40 3.65
C LEU A 200 0.21 14.96 4.91
N PRO A 201 -1.05 15.40 4.84
CA PRO A 201 -1.88 15.61 6.02
C PRO A 201 -2.00 14.32 6.84
N LEU A 202 -2.00 14.48 8.16
CA LEU A 202 -2.21 13.39 9.11
C LEU A 202 -3.60 12.78 8.93
N SER A 203 -4.63 13.61 8.73
CA SER A 203 -6.00 13.17 8.47
C SER A 203 -6.10 12.27 7.24
N LEU A 204 -5.44 12.64 6.14
CA LEU A 204 -5.37 11.81 4.93
C LEU A 204 -4.69 10.47 5.22
N LEU A 205 -3.55 10.48 5.92
CA LEU A 205 -2.82 9.26 6.23
C LEU A 205 -3.63 8.32 7.13
N ARG A 206 -4.43 8.85 8.07
CA ARG A 206 -5.38 8.09 8.87
C ARG A 206 -6.48 7.49 8.00
N ALA A 207 -7.12 8.32 7.17
CA ALA A 207 -8.25 7.92 6.33
C ALA A 207 -7.89 6.79 5.35
N ILE A 208 -6.73 6.85 4.68
CA ILE A 208 -6.31 5.78 3.74
C ILE A 208 -5.96 4.46 4.44
N ASN A 209 -5.72 4.49 5.74
CA ASN A 209 -5.42 3.32 6.56
C ASN A 209 -6.61 2.87 7.43
N GLY A 210 -7.76 3.55 7.35
CA GLY A 210 -8.94 3.24 8.17
C GLY A 210 -8.69 3.42 9.67
N LEU A 211 -7.82 4.36 10.05
CA LEU A 211 -7.52 4.67 11.45
C LEU A 211 -8.47 5.78 11.96
N GLU A 212 -9.01 5.58 13.16
CA GLU A 212 -9.79 6.60 13.87
C GLU A 212 -8.90 7.78 14.33
N ALA A 213 -9.50 8.88 14.79
CA ALA A 213 -8.78 10.11 15.15
C ALA A 213 -7.74 9.91 16.28
N GLU A 214 -8.05 9.12 17.31
CA GLU A 214 -7.12 8.84 18.41
C GLU A 214 -6.28 7.57 18.22
N GLN A 215 -6.59 6.73 17.22
CA GLN A 215 -5.93 5.44 17.04
C GLN A 215 -4.51 5.62 16.53
N GLN A 216 -3.50 5.12 17.24
CA GLN A 216 -2.13 5.08 16.73
C GLN A 216 -1.80 3.68 16.19
N PRO A 217 -1.06 3.59 15.08
CA PRO A 217 -0.59 2.30 14.60
C PRO A 217 0.51 1.77 15.51
N GLU A 218 0.52 0.45 15.70
CA GLU A 218 1.50 -0.22 16.55
C GLU A 218 2.81 -0.48 15.79
N ALA A 219 3.89 -0.66 16.55
CA ALA A 219 5.17 -1.03 15.96
C ALA A 219 5.07 -2.42 15.30
N GLY A 220 5.30 -2.48 13.99
CA GLY A 220 5.11 -3.70 13.18
C GLY A 220 3.97 -3.57 12.17
N ASP A 221 3.05 -2.62 12.36
CA ASP A 221 1.92 -2.41 11.46
C ASP A 221 2.38 -2.00 10.06
N ALA A 222 1.70 -2.53 9.05
CA ALA A 222 1.91 -2.19 7.65
C ALA A 222 0.99 -1.02 7.26
N LEU A 223 1.54 0.18 7.17
CA LEU A 223 0.80 1.36 6.75
C LEU A 223 0.87 1.55 5.24
N LYS A 224 -0.29 1.81 4.65
CA LYS A 224 -0.38 2.38 3.32
C LYS A 224 0.10 3.82 3.36
N VAL A 225 1.03 4.13 2.47
CA VAL A 225 1.51 5.50 2.22
C VAL A 225 1.36 5.81 0.73
N ILE A 226 1.23 7.10 0.45
CA ILE A 226 1.26 7.65 -0.91
C ILE A 226 2.34 8.73 -0.99
N ASP A 227 2.73 9.15 -2.19
CA ASP A 227 3.68 10.25 -2.35
C ASP A 227 2.93 11.58 -2.19
N GLY A 228 3.41 12.46 -1.30
CA GLY A 228 3.02 13.87 -1.27
C GLY A 228 3.82 14.73 -2.27
N PRO A 229 3.62 16.06 -2.30
CA PRO A 229 2.70 16.81 -1.44
C PRO A 229 1.23 16.66 -1.87
N LEU A 230 0.31 16.87 -0.93
CA LEU A 230 -1.12 17.04 -1.24
C LEU A 230 -1.35 18.46 -1.76
N THR A 231 -1.96 18.58 -2.93
CA THR A 231 -2.23 19.88 -3.57
C THR A 231 -3.67 19.92 -4.05
N LEU A 232 -4.40 20.95 -3.67
CA LEU A 232 -5.70 21.24 -4.28
C LEU A 232 -5.50 22.18 -5.46
N ARG A 233 -6.18 21.91 -6.58
CA ARG A 233 -6.19 22.76 -7.76
C ARG A 233 -7.60 23.21 -8.06
N LEU A 234 -7.82 24.51 -8.05
CA LEU A 234 -9.08 25.13 -8.40
C LEU A 234 -9.01 25.64 -9.84
N ASP A 235 -9.84 25.07 -10.72
CA ASP A 235 -10.05 25.53 -12.10
C ASP A 235 -11.34 26.37 -12.11
N ALA A 236 -11.17 27.70 -12.13
CA ALA A 236 -12.30 28.62 -12.03
C ALA A 236 -13.16 28.65 -13.30
N ASP A 237 -12.55 28.50 -14.48
CA ASP A 237 -13.24 28.44 -15.76
C ASP A 237 -14.21 27.24 -15.82
N ARG A 238 -13.82 26.13 -15.20
CA ARG A 238 -14.60 24.88 -15.16
C ARG A 238 -15.42 24.67 -13.90
N ASN A 239 -15.31 25.58 -12.92
CA ASN A 239 -15.83 25.42 -11.57
C ASN A 239 -15.51 24.03 -10.97
N GLU A 240 -14.24 23.60 -11.07
CA GLU A 240 -13.80 22.27 -10.65
C GLU A 240 -12.67 22.38 -9.61
N LEU A 241 -12.80 21.65 -8.50
CA LEU A 241 -11.74 21.46 -7.52
C LEU A 241 -11.15 20.07 -7.66
N THR A 242 -9.86 19.96 -7.94
CA THR A 242 -9.17 18.68 -8.07
C THR A 242 -8.11 18.51 -6.99
N LEU A 243 -8.19 17.40 -6.26
CA LEU A 243 -7.18 16.96 -5.29
C LEU A 243 -6.08 16.15 -5.98
N TRP A 244 -4.83 16.55 -5.78
CA TRP A 244 -3.63 15.94 -6.35
C TRP A 244 -2.68 15.46 -5.26
N THR A 245 -2.01 14.34 -5.53
CA THR A 245 -0.91 13.80 -4.72
C THR A 245 0.35 13.73 -5.60
N GLY A 246 1.52 13.45 -5.01
CA GLY A 246 2.74 13.16 -5.78
C GLY A 246 2.60 11.93 -6.69
N SER A 247 1.67 11.03 -6.37
CA SER A 247 1.35 9.86 -7.19
C SER A 247 0.45 10.18 -8.39
N GLY A 248 -0.40 11.22 -8.32
CA GLY A 248 -1.31 11.61 -9.40
C GLY A 248 -2.63 12.21 -8.94
N PHE A 249 -3.67 12.03 -9.75
CA PHE A 249 -5.02 12.51 -9.47
C PHE A 249 -5.65 11.73 -8.30
N ALA A 250 -6.11 12.40 -7.24
CA ALA A 250 -6.81 11.73 -6.16
C ALA A 250 -8.34 11.80 -6.35
N ARG A 251 -8.89 13.01 -6.50
CA ARG A 251 -10.34 13.20 -6.59
C ARG A 251 -10.70 14.52 -7.25
N SER A 252 -11.88 14.61 -7.87
CA SER A 252 -12.46 15.85 -8.36
C SER A 252 -13.82 16.13 -7.70
N PHE A 253 -14.12 17.41 -7.52
CA PHE A 253 -15.34 17.95 -6.94
C PHE A 253 -15.87 19.09 -7.83
N ALA A 254 -17.17 19.07 -8.11
CA ALA A 254 -17.83 20.19 -8.76
C ALA A 254 -18.05 21.32 -7.74
N ILE A 255 -17.84 22.56 -8.17
CA ILE A 255 -18.13 23.76 -7.40
C ILE A 255 -19.33 24.45 -8.05
N HIS A 256 -20.33 24.78 -7.23
CA HIS A 256 -21.53 25.45 -7.73
C HIS A 256 -21.39 26.97 -7.74
N GLN A 257 -20.57 27.54 -6.85
CA GLN A 257 -20.36 28.98 -6.74
C GLN A 257 -18.88 29.28 -6.46
N LEU A 258 -18.28 30.04 -7.37
CA LEU A 258 -16.97 30.64 -7.22
C LEU A 258 -17.14 32.13 -6.97
N PRO A 259 -16.47 32.71 -5.94
CA PRO A 259 -16.45 34.15 -5.76
C PRO A 259 -15.70 34.85 -6.90
N ALA A 260 -16.14 36.06 -7.25
CA ALA A 260 -15.54 36.86 -8.30
C ALA A 260 -14.14 37.42 -7.95
N GLU A 261 -13.71 37.34 -6.69
CA GLU A 261 -12.50 38.00 -6.18
C GLU A 261 -11.30 37.07 -5.97
N ILE A 262 -11.42 35.77 -6.27
CA ILE A 262 -10.28 34.85 -6.14
C ILE A 262 -9.22 35.20 -7.20
N GLN A 263 -7.98 35.41 -6.78
CA GLN A 263 -6.87 35.64 -7.71
C GLN A 263 -6.14 34.33 -8.04
N ASN A 264 -5.64 34.21 -9.27
CA ASN A 264 -4.72 33.14 -9.64
C ASN A 264 -3.48 33.14 -8.73
N GLY A 265 -3.05 31.95 -8.30
CA GLY A 265 -1.85 31.82 -7.49
C GLY A 265 -1.94 30.73 -6.42
N ARG A 266 -0.98 30.73 -5.51
CA ARG A 266 -1.00 29.85 -4.33
C ARG A 266 -1.76 30.55 -3.21
N SER A 267 -2.69 29.83 -2.60
CA SER A 267 -3.46 30.28 -1.45
C SER A 267 -3.47 29.18 -0.38
N GLN A 268 -3.65 29.57 0.88
CA GLN A 268 -3.87 28.62 1.97
C GLN A 268 -5.38 28.40 2.13
N LEU A 269 -5.76 27.14 2.38
CA LEU A 269 -7.11 26.81 2.79
C LEU A 269 -7.21 26.93 4.29
N LEU A 270 -8.18 27.70 4.76
CA LEU A 270 -8.53 27.74 6.17
C LEU A 270 -9.66 26.75 6.39
N ARG A 271 -9.35 25.66 7.08
CA ARG A 271 -10.34 24.75 7.63
C ARG A 271 -10.70 25.25 9.03
N THR A 272 -11.99 25.44 9.29
CA THR A 272 -12.48 25.78 10.64
C THR A 272 -13.53 24.76 11.01
N ALA A 273 -13.26 23.99 12.06
CA ALA A 273 -14.17 22.96 12.58
C ALA A 273 -14.51 23.30 14.03
N ASP A 274 -15.82 23.37 14.30
CA ASP A 274 -16.43 23.47 15.63
C ASP A 274 -17.37 22.25 15.82
N GLU A 275 -17.87 22.03 17.03
CA GLU A 275 -18.73 20.89 17.38
C GLU A 275 -19.98 20.78 16.48
N GLU A 276 -20.48 21.90 15.94
CA GLU A 276 -21.69 21.95 15.11
C GLU A 276 -21.43 22.15 13.61
N LYS A 277 -20.23 22.59 13.21
CA LYS A 277 -20.00 23.09 11.84
C LYS A 277 -18.54 22.99 11.41
N THR A 278 -18.32 22.51 10.19
CA THR A 278 -17.03 22.62 9.52
C THR A 278 -17.16 23.47 8.25
N THR A 279 -16.33 24.50 8.16
CA THR A 279 -16.19 25.34 6.96
C THR A 279 -14.81 25.18 6.34
N LEU A 280 -14.79 25.19 5.01
CA LEU A 280 -13.56 25.29 4.22
C LEU A 280 -13.58 26.63 3.50
N ALA A 281 -12.57 27.48 3.75
CA ALA A 281 -12.49 28.80 3.18
C ALA A 281 -11.13 29.07 2.51
N VAL A 282 -11.13 29.96 1.52
CA VAL A 282 -9.94 30.50 0.87
C VAL A 282 -10.00 32.01 1.02
N ALA A 283 -9.05 32.58 1.75
CA ALA A 283 -9.13 33.97 2.20
C ALA A 283 -10.49 34.24 2.87
N ASP A 284 -11.28 35.18 2.36
CA ASP A 284 -12.58 35.56 2.94
C ASP A 284 -13.77 34.77 2.34
N VAL A 285 -13.50 33.73 1.55
CA VAL A 285 -14.54 33.02 0.80
C VAL A 285 -14.71 31.60 1.30
N THR A 286 -15.93 31.27 1.73
CA THR A 286 -16.33 29.91 2.08
C THR A 286 -16.60 29.08 0.81
N LEU A 287 -15.81 28.03 0.59
CA LEU A 287 -16.02 27.02 -0.46
C LEU A 287 -16.99 25.92 -0.05
N TYR A 288 -17.02 25.60 1.25
CA TYR A 288 -17.88 24.56 1.79
C TYR A 288 -18.33 24.90 3.22
N ASP A 289 -19.58 24.55 3.52
CA ASP A 289 -20.22 24.71 4.81
C ASP A 289 -21.04 23.46 5.14
N SER A 290 -20.66 22.73 6.18
CA SER A 290 -21.36 21.50 6.57
C SER A 290 -22.77 21.72 7.13
N SER A 291 -23.10 22.95 7.56
CA SER A 291 -24.45 23.30 8.05
C SER A 291 -25.42 23.62 6.92
N ALA A 292 -24.94 23.76 5.68
CA ALA A 292 -25.81 24.00 4.54
C ALA A 292 -26.58 22.73 4.16
N GLU A 293 -27.88 22.86 3.87
CA GLU A 293 -28.74 21.76 3.39
C GLU A 293 -28.22 21.10 2.11
N SER A 294 -27.30 21.76 1.39
CA SER A 294 -26.65 21.29 0.17
C SER A 294 -25.28 20.63 0.40
N SER A 295 -24.95 20.16 1.62
CA SER A 295 -23.67 19.51 1.87
C SER A 295 -23.60 18.13 1.20
N GLU A 296 -23.06 18.09 -0.01
CA GLU A 296 -22.88 16.84 -0.74
C GLU A 296 -21.80 15.96 -0.06
N LEU A 297 -22.07 14.65 0.04
CA LEU A 297 -21.16 13.63 0.59
C LEU A 297 -19.69 13.75 0.13
N PRO A 298 -19.37 14.07 -1.15
CA PRO A 298 -17.98 14.24 -1.59
C PRO A 298 -17.24 15.35 -0.85
N TRP A 299 -17.90 16.46 -0.52
CA TRP A 299 -17.27 17.57 0.20
C TRP A 299 -17.02 17.25 1.66
N GLN A 300 -17.92 16.50 2.31
CA GLN A 300 -17.70 15.97 3.66
C GLN A 300 -16.44 15.09 3.70
N GLN A 301 -16.29 14.21 2.69
CA GLN A 301 -15.11 13.37 2.55
C GLN A 301 -13.84 14.21 2.32
N LEU A 302 -13.90 15.24 1.46
CA LEU A 302 -12.76 16.14 1.25
C LEU A 302 -12.32 16.77 2.57
N VAL A 303 -13.25 17.37 3.32
CA VAL A 303 -12.96 18.06 4.57
C VAL A 303 -12.35 17.14 5.64
N GLY A 304 -12.71 15.86 5.65
CA GLY A 304 -12.11 14.84 6.51
C GLY A 304 -10.70 14.42 6.10
N LEU A 305 -10.25 14.76 4.88
CA LEU A 305 -8.92 14.43 4.35
C LEU A 305 -7.93 15.60 4.43
N LEU A 306 -8.38 16.79 4.83
CA LEU A 306 -7.58 17.99 4.88
C LEU A 306 -7.26 18.37 6.32
N ASP A 307 -6.01 18.77 6.55
CA ASP A 307 -5.59 19.50 7.74
C ASP A 307 -5.47 21.00 7.40
N ASP A 308 -5.28 21.81 8.45
CA ASP A 308 -5.21 23.28 8.37
C ASP A 308 -4.06 23.79 7.48
N GLU A 309 -3.06 22.95 7.17
CA GLU A 309 -1.88 23.31 6.37
C GLU A 309 -1.97 22.92 4.88
N THR A 310 -3.16 22.55 4.38
CA THR A 310 -3.29 22.13 2.97
C THR A 310 -3.14 23.30 1.99
N THR A 311 -2.21 23.17 1.03
CA THR A 311 -1.99 24.20 -0.01
C THR A 311 -3.00 24.10 -1.15
N LEU A 312 -3.60 25.24 -1.50
CA LEU A 312 -4.43 25.42 -2.69
C LEU A 312 -3.66 26.15 -3.79
N ILE A 313 -3.82 25.69 -5.02
CA ILE A 313 -3.37 26.37 -6.24
C ILE A 313 -4.61 26.76 -7.02
N VAL A 314 -4.80 28.05 -7.25
CA VAL A 314 -5.87 28.62 -8.06
C VAL A 314 -5.37 28.85 -9.48
N SER A 315 -6.16 28.45 -10.47
CA SER A 315 -5.90 28.63 -11.89
C SER A 315 -7.20 29.00 -12.63
N GLY A 316 -7.08 29.74 -13.74
CA GLY A 316 -8.23 30.08 -14.59
C GLY A 316 -9.02 31.33 -14.18
N VAL A 317 -8.49 32.19 -13.31
CA VAL A 317 -9.10 33.51 -13.03
C VAL A 317 -8.39 34.58 -13.83
N ASP A 318 -9.07 35.22 -14.78
CA ASP A 318 -8.53 36.40 -15.45
C ASP A 318 -8.13 37.44 -14.40
N PRO A 319 -6.90 37.99 -14.43
CA PRO A 319 -6.52 39.03 -13.50
C PRO A 319 -7.49 40.19 -13.69
N ALA A 320 -8.19 40.59 -12.62
CA ALA A 320 -9.03 41.78 -12.63
C ALA A 320 -8.23 42.93 -13.28
N PRO A 321 -8.80 43.68 -14.24
CA PRO A 321 -8.10 44.75 -14.90
C PRO A 321 -7.62 45.72 -13.83
N VAL A 322 -6.30 45.75 -13.62
CA VAL A 322 -5.67 46.69 -12.70
C VAL A 322 -5.96 48.07 -13.27
N GLU A 323 -6.93 48.79 -12.70
CA GLU A 323 -7.10 50.20 -13.01
C GLU A 323 -5.76 50.88 -12.72
N PRO A 324 -5.18 51.64 -13.68
CA PRO A 324 -3.89 52.26 -13.47
C PRO A 324 -4.00 53.22 -12.29
N ILE A 325 -3.31 52.89 -11.21
CA ILE A 325 -3.08 53.81 -10.09
C ILE A 325 -2.41 55.04 -10.70
N VAL A 326 -3.17 56.14 -10.80
CA VAL A 326 -2.67 57.44 -11.18
C VAL A 326 -1.66 57.87 -10.13
N THR A 327 -0.39 57.71 -10.45
CA THR A 327 0.73 58.21 -9.67
C THR A 327 0.70 59.74 -9.70
N GLN A 328 0.28 60.35 -8.59
CA GLN A 328 0.71 61.71 -8.28
C GLN A 328 2.18 61.66 -7.83
N PRO A 329 3.06 62.55 -8.31
CA PRO A 329 4.46 62.54 -7.93
C PRO A 329 4.64 63.15 -6.53
N PRO A 330 5.38 62.51 -5.60
CA PRO A 330 5.88 63.22 -4.43
C PRO A 330 7.09 64.08 -4.83
N MET A 331 6.97 65.38 -4.59
CA MET A 331 8.10 66.29 -4.53
C MET A 331 8.92 66.03 -3.26
N SER A 332 10.23 66.25 -3.43
CA SER A 332 11.22 66.73 -2.47
C SER A 332 11.79 65.80 -1.39
N GLU A 333 13.11 65.70 -1.55
CA GLU A 333 14.15 65.95 -0.55
C GLU A 333 14.81 64.75 0.12
N ALA A 334 15.94 64.41 -0.50
CA ALA A 334 17.03 63.68 0.11
C ALA A 334 17.60 64.47 1.30
N GLN A 335 17.64 63.84 2.48
CA GLN A 335 18.66 64.11 3.48
C GLN A 335 19.34 62.80 3.87
N VAL A 336 20.64 62.79 3.61
CA VAL A 336 21.63 61.77 3.95
C VAL A 336 21.89 61.82 5.45
N VAL A 337 21.65 60.73 6.19
CA VAL A 337 22.33 60.48 7.47
C VAL A 337 22.68 58.99 7.60
N SER A 338 23.93 58.80 7.96
CA SER A 338 24.70 57.57 8.11
C SER A 338 24.07 56.48 8.99
N ALA A 339 24.40 55.24 8.62
CA ALA A 339 24.12 54.02 9.37
C ALA A 339 24.99 53.91 10.63
N GLU A 340 24.37 53.49 11.73
CA GLU A 340 25.04 52.95 12.92
C GLU A 340 24.29 51.67 13.36
N MET A 341 25.04 50.57 13.47
CA MET A 341 24.56 49.27 13.98
C MET A 341 24.31 49.34 15.50
N PRO A 342 23.36 48.56 16.03
CA PRO A 342 23.74 47.51 16.99
C PRO A 342 22.96 46.20 16.73
N ALA A 343 23.62 45.04 16.69
CA ALA A 343 24.01 44.17 17.81
C ALA A 343 22.86 43.29 18.35
N LYS A 344 22.84 42.06 17.83
CA LYS A 344 22.86 40.76 18.55
C LYS A 344 21.90 40.62 19.75
N GLU A 345 20.80 39.90 19.53
CA GLU A 345 19.97 39.35 20.60
C GLU A 345 20.00 37.82 20.59
N THR A 346 19.92 37.30 21.80
CA THR A 346 20.50 36.04 22.28
C THR A 346 19.52 34.88 22.18
N THR A 347 20.01 33.76 21.68
CA THR A 347 19.36 32.44 21.65
C THR A 347 19.20 31.87 23.06
N ALA A 348 17.99 31.47 23.44
CA ALA A 348 17.73 30.66 24.64
C ALA A 348 18.01 29.16 24.37
N PRO A 349 18.31 28.35 25.40
CA PRO A 349 18.83 27.00 25.22
C PRO A 349 17.72 25.98 24.95
N VAL A 350 18.02 25.07 24.03
CA VAL A 350 17.26 23.85 23.73
C VAL A 350 17.41 22.89 24.91
N GLU A 351 16.29 22.51 25.54
CA GLU A 351 16.24 21.38 26.47
C GLU A 351 16.50 20.08 25.70
N GLU A 352 17.59 19.40 26.06
CA GLU A 352 17.90 18.04 25.62
C GLU A 352 16.86 17.06 26.19
N PHE A 353 15.95 16.58 25.33
CA PHE A 353 15.15 15.41 25.63
C PHE A 353 16.03 14.16 25.61
N SER A 354 16.25 13.60 26.80
CA SER A 354 16.81 12.27 26.99
C SER A 354 15.83 11.22 26.41
N PRO A 355 16.29 10.22 25.64
CA PRO A 355 15.41 9.19 25.09
C PRO A 355 14.92 8.29 26.22
N GLU A 356 13.68 8.51 26.63
CA GLU A 356 12.96 7.65 27.55
C GLU A 356 12.87 6.24 26.96
N SER A 357 13.38 5.28 27.74
CA SER A 357 13.42 3.85 27.44
C SER A 357 12.03 3.31 27.11
N ALA A 358 11.68 3.25 25.83
CA ALA A 358 10.46 2.60 25.36
C ALA A 358 10.40 1.17 25.90
N ALA A 359 9.31 0.84 26.61
CA ALA A 359 9.05 -0.49 27.12
C ALA A 359 9.10 -1.52 25.96
N PRO A 360 9.57 -2.75 26.21
CA PRO A 360 9.59 -3.78 25.19
C PRO A 360 8.16 -4.15 24.76
N ILE A 361 7.88 -4.02 23.46
CA ILE A 361 6.58 -4.33 22.86
C ILE A 361 6.62 -5.78 22.35
N ASP A 362 5.65 -6.59 22.78
CA ASP A 362 5.45 -7.97 22.33
C ASP A 362 4.79 -7.96 20.93
N ALA A 363 5.58 -7.80 19.86
CA ALA A 363 5.09 -7.63 18.49
C ALA A 363 5.81 -8.50 17.45
N LEU A 364 5.10 -8.83 16.37
CA LEU A 364 5.62 -9.51 15.17
C LEU A 364 5.60 -8.57 13.96
N ARG A 365 6.55 -8.75 13.04
CA ARG A 365 6.55 -8.12 11.72
C ARG A 365 6.57 -9.18 10.64
N VAL A 366 5.79 -8.96 9.58
CA VAL A 366 5.73 -9.85 8.42
C VAL A 366 6.23 -9.12 7.17
N GLU A 367 7.18 -9.74 6.47
CA GLU A 367 7.72 -9.28 5.19
C GLU A 367 7.45 -10.37 4.14
N VAL A 368 6.68 -10.06 3.10
CA VAL A 368 6.35 -11.02 2.03
C VAL A 368 7.27 -10.79 0.84
N PHE A 369 8.01 -11.82 0.43
CA PHE A 369 8.87 -11.82 -0.75
C PHE A 369 8.16 -12.54 -1.89
N SER A 370 7.64 -11.77 -2.84
CA SER A 370 7.06 -12.35 -4.05
C SER A 370 8.15 -12.71 -5.07
N PRO A 371 7.95 -13.77 -5.86
CA PRO A 371 8.76 -14.03 -7.04
C PRO A 371 8.67 -12.86 -8.05
N PRO A 372 9.55 -12.80 -9.07
CA PRO A 372 9.54 -11.74 -10.08
C PRO A 372 8.15 -11.53 -10.69
N LYS A 373 7.90 -10.29 -11.14
CA LYS A 373 6.59 -9.76 -11.57
C LYS A 373 5.79 -10.66 -12.53
N SER A 374 6.46 -11.58 -13.22
CA SER A 374 5.83 -12.60 -14.05
C SER A 374 6.41 -13.99 -13.79
N ILE A 375 5.53 -14.97 -13.58
CA ILE A 375 5.86 -16.39 -13.46
C ILE A 375 5.41 -17.11 -14.73
N ALA A 376 6.24 -18.00 -15.29
CA ALA A 376 5.84 -18.79 -16.43
C ALA A 376 4.90 -19.92 -16.01
N VAL A 377 3.80 -20.11 -16.73
CA VAL A 377 2.89 -21.25 -16.52
C VAL A 377 3.67 -22.57 -16.65
N GLY A 378 3.41 -23.50 -15.73
CA GLY A 378 4.09 -24.78 -15.61
C GLY A 378 5.45 -24.74 -14.92
N LYS A 379 5.96 -23.56 -14.53
CA LYS A 379 7.16 -23.45 -13.70
C LYS A 379 6.80 -23.17 -12.24
N GLY A 380 7.58 -23.78 -11.35
CA GLY A 380 7.56 -23.44 -9.93
C GLY A 380 8.18 -22.06 -9.69
N ALA A 381 7.57 -21.29 -8.80
CA ALA A 381 8.11 -20.05 -8.27
C ALA A 381 8.15 -20.12 -6.74
N ASN A 382 9.16 -19.45 -6.18
CA ASN A 382 9.33 -19.37 -4.73
C ASN A 382 8.58 -18.16 -4.19
N PHE A 383 7.73 -18.41 -3.22
CA PHE A 383 7.01 -17.42 -2.43
C PHE A 383 7.65 -17.40 -1.04
N GLY A 384 8.31 -16.29 -0.71
CA GLY A 384 9.01 -16.12 0.55
C GLY A 384 8.18 -15.34 1.56
N LEU A 385 8.38 -15.67 2.83
CA LEU A 385 7.75 -15.02 3.97
C LEU A 385 8.79 -14.92 5.09
N ARG A 386 9.11 -13.71 5.55
CA ARG A 386 9.92 -13.48 6.74
C ARG A 386 9.07 -12.99 7.87
N ILE A 387 9.16 -13.69 9.00
CA ILE A 387 8.48 -13.32 10.23
C ILE A 387 9.56 -12.91 11.23
N VAL A 388 9.50 -11.67 11.71
CA VAL A 388 10.47 -11.09 12.64
C VAL A 388 9.81 -10.86 13.98
N ASN A 389 10.39 -11.40 15.04
CA ASN A 389 10.04 -11.07 16.41
C ASN A 389 10.65 -9.71 16.78
N LEU A 390 9.81 -8.73 17.08
CA LEU A 390 10.25 -7.38 17.48
C LEU A 390 10.40 -7.24 19.00
N SER A 391 10.01 -8.24 19.78
CA SER A 391 10.08 -8.22 21.24
C SER A 391 11.43 -8.69 21.78
N ASP A 392 11.68 -8.41 23.05
CA ASP A 392 12.80 -8.96 23.83
C ASP A 392 12.47 -10.30 24.51
N LYS A 393 11.25 -10.82 24.28
CA LYS A 393 10.79 -12.13 24.74
C LYS A 393 10.71 -13.12 23.59
N PRO A 394 10.75 -14.44 23.84
CA PRO A 394 10.43 -15.40 22.80
C PRO A 394 8.96 -15.26 22.39
N ALA A 395 8.67 -15.42 21.09
CA ALA A 395 7.31 -15.49 20.54
C ALA A 395 6.90 -16.95 20.44
N PRO A 396 6.13 -17.52 21.39
CA PRO A 396 5.67 -18.89 21.28
C PRO A 396 4.53 -19.02 20.27
N ASP A 397 4.33 -20.24 19.76
CA ASP A 397 3.18 -20.63 18.95
C ASP A 397 2.87 -19.73 17.75
N VAL A 398 3.91 -19.21 17.09
CA VAL A 398 3.77 -18.46 15.85
C VAL A 398 3.42 -19.45 14.74
N SER A 399 2.21 -19.32 14.19
CA SER A 399 1.73 -20.11 13.05
C SER A 399 1.59 -19.23 11.81
N ALA A 400 1.93 -19.79 10.66
CA ALA A 400 1.83 -19.11 9.38
C ALA A 400 1.07 -19.98 8.38
N MET A 401 0.10 -19.39 7.68
CA MET A 401 -0.69 -20.06 6.67
C MET A 401 -0.80 -19.19 5.42
N ILE A 402 -0.74 -19.83 4.26
CA ILE A 402 -0.77 -19.17 2.96
C ILE A 402 -1.84 -19.85 2.12
N PHE A 403 -2.73 -19.02 1.59
CA PHE A 403 -3.82 -19.40 0.70
C PHE A 403 -3.49 -18.94 -0.71
N PHE A 404 -3.54 -19.86 -1.66
CA PHE A 404 -3.30 -19.62 -3.06
C PHE A 404 -4.63 -19.62 -3.82
N SER A 405 -4.78 -18.72 -4.81
CA SER A 405 -5.92 -18.74 -5.72
C SER A 405 -5.91 -19.96 -6.63
N GLU A 406 -7.05 -20.25 -7.24
CA GLU A 406 -7.16 -21.25 -8.29
C GLU A 406 -6.11 -20.99 -9.38
N GLY A 407 -5.32 -22.01 -9.71
CA GLY A 407 -4.20 -21.90 -10.64
C GLY A 407 -2.82 -21.71 -9.99
N LEU A 408 -2.70 -21.58 -8.67
CA LEU A 408 -1.44 -21.67 -7.92
C LEU A 408 -1.48 -22.86 -6.97
N GLU A 409 -0.55 -23.80 -7.15
CA GLU A 409 -0.49 -25.02 -6.33
C GLU A 409 0.84 -25.15 -5.60
N PRO A 410 0.86 -25.23 -4.26
CA PRO A 410 2.08 -25.36 -3.49
C PRO A 410 2.60 -26.80 -3.52
N ILE A 411 3.91 -26.95 -3.70
CA ILE A 411 4.58 -28.24 -3.95
C ILE A 411 5.61 -28.56 -2.87
N LYS A 412 6.29 -27.54 -2.34
CA LYS A 412 7.34 -27.72 -1.35
C LYS A 412 7.34 -26.58 -0.33
N LEU A 413 7.66 -26.91 0.91
CA LEU A 413 7.92 -25.98 2.00
C LEU A 413 9.41 -26.05 2.37
N GLU A 414 10.00 -24.90 2.66
CA GLU A 414 11.35 -24.75 3.21
C GLU A 414 11.33 -23.72 4.35
N GLY A 415 12.34 -23.77 5.22
CA GLY A 415 12.47 -22.87 6.37
C GLY A 415 11.88 -23.39 7.68
N ALA A 416 10.71 -24.02 7.63
CA ALA A 416 10.10 -24.70 8.79
C ALA A 416 9.27 -25.92 8.36
N GLU A 417 8.93 -26.78 9.33
CA GLU A 417 8.02 -27.89 9.09
C GLU A 417 6.59 -27.40 8.84
N GLY A 418 5.83 -28.13 8.02
CA GLY A 418 4.48 -27.74 7.67
C GLY A 418 3.71 -28.83 6.92
N ARG A 419 2.53 -28.47 6.44
CA ARG A 419 1.63 -29.31 5.65
C ARG A 419 1.21 -28.55 4.39
N LEU A 420 1.16 -29.29 3.30
CA LEU A 420 0.66 -28.83 2.01
C LEU A 420 -0.71 -29.42 1.77
N ALA A 421 -1.64 -28.60 1.30
CA ALA A 421 -2.94 -28.99 0.79
C ALA A 421 -3.20 -28.24 -0.52
N VAL A 422 -4.26 -28.65 -1.23
CA VAL A 422 -4.64 -28.00 -2.49
C VAL A 422 -4.93 -26.52 -2.23
N GLY A 423 -4.21 -25.64 -2.92
CA GLY A 423 -4.28 -24.19 -2.73
C GLY A 423 -3.86 -23.68 -1.34
N GLN A 424 -3.22 -24.48 -0.49
CA GLN A 424 -2.86 -24.07 0.87
C GLN A 424 -1.50 -24.59 1.35
N ALA A 425 -0.75 -23.74 2.03
CA ALA A 425 0.48 -24.08 2.72
C ALA A 425 0.40 -23.62 4.18
N ALA A 426 0.51 -24.54 5.12
CA ALA A 426 0.45 -24.24 6.56
C ALA A 426 1.72 -24.71 7.26
N PHE A 427 2.40 -23.82 7.97
CA PHE A 427 3.57 -24.16 8.78
C PHE A 427 3.13 -24.58 10.18
N GLN A 428 3.86 -25.52 10.79
CA GLN A 428 3.64 -25.91 12.18
C GLN A 428 3.96 -24.71 13.09
N PRO A 429 3.22 -24.54 14.21
CA PRO A 429 3.53 -23.52 15.20
C PRO A 429 4.99 -23.59 15.64
N MET A 430 5.67 -22.45 15.68
CA MET A 430 7.07 -22.37 16.05
C MET A 430 7.33 -21.26 17.05
N THR A 431 8.42 -21.41 17.82
CA THR A 431 8.86 -20.38 18.75
C THR A 431 9.97 -19.55 18.13
N LEU A 432 9.79 -18.23 18.03
CA LEU A 432 10.83 -17.32 17.59
C LEU A 432 11.62 -16.82 18.78
N ALA A 433 12.95 -16.83 18.67
CA ALA A 433 13.82 -16.24 19.69
C ALA A 433 13.55 -14.73 19.84
N PRO A 434 13.84 -14.13 21.02
CA PRO A 434 13.87 -12.68 21.18
C PRO A 434 14.65 -11.99 20.06
N ARG A 435 14.06 -10.96 19.44
CA ARG A 435 14.65 -10.24 18.30
C ARG A 435 15.05 -11.14 17.11
N GLY A 436 14.57 -12.38 17.09
CA GLY A 436 14.86 -13.37 16.07
C GLY A 436 13.95 -13.21 14.84
N HIS A 437 14.25 -13.97 13.80
CA HIS A 437 13.40 -14.09 12.62
C HIS A 437 13.41 -15.51 12.09
N VAL A 438 12.41 -15.83 11.28
CA VAL A 438 12.35 -17.04 10.46
C VAL A 438 12.06 -16.64 9.03
N ASP A 439 12.77 -17.27 8.10
CA ASP A 439 12.50 -17.20 6.67
C ASP A 439 11.81 -18.50 6.25
N LEU A 440 10.62 -18.37 5.69
CA LEU A 440 9.78 -19.45 5.20
C LEU A 440 9.67 -19.31 3.69
N GLU A 441 9.81 -20.43 2.96
CA GLU A 441 9.76 -20.42 1.51
C GLU A 441 8.83 -21.52 1.01
N ILE A 442 8.01 -21.18 0.02
CA ILE A 442 7.00 -22.07 -0.55
C ILE A 442 7.24 -22.11 -2.05
N LEU A 443 7.61 -23.27 -2.56
CA LEU A 443 7.64 -23.49 -3.98
C LEU A 443 6.22 -23.83 -4.43
N ALA A 444 5.62 -22.99 -5.27
CA ALA A 444 4.32 -23.24 -5.88
C ALA A 444 4.39 -23.18 -7.40
N THR A 445 3.68 -24.06 -8.09
CA THR A 445 3.58 -24.07 -9.56
C THR A 445 2.33 -23.36 -10.00
N VAL A 446 2.48 -22.61 -11.09
CA VAL A 446 1.39 -21.87 -11.72
C VAL A 446 0.80 -22.71 -12.84
N ASN A 447 -0.48 -23.07 -12.73
CA ASN A 447 -1.20 -23.89 -13.69
C ASN A 447 -2.03 -23.05 -14.66
N GLU A 448 -2.37 -21.81 -14.29
CA GLU A 448 -3.22 -20.93 -15.08
C GLU A 448 -2.54 -19.59 -15.38
N HIS A 449 -2.76 -19.08 -16.58
CA HIS A 449 -2.30 -17.75 -16.98
C HIS A 449 -3.18 -16.66 -16.39
N GLY A 450 -2.66 -15.43 -16.32
CA GLY A 450 -3.40 -14.28 -15.83
C GLY A 450 -3.00 -13.86 -14.42
N ARG A 451 -3.87 -13.10 -13.76
CA ARG A 451 -3.59 -12.54 -12.43
C ARG A 451 -3.93 -13.57 -11.36
N GLN A 452 -2.91 -14.00 -10.64
CA GLN A 452 -3.03 -14.90 -9.51
C GLN A 452 -2.90 -14.11 -8.21
N ILE A 453 -3.60 -14.53 -7.17
CA ILE A 453 -3.61 -13.87 -5.86
C ILE A 453 -3.25 -14.92 -4.80
N TYR A 454 -2.47 -14.53 -3.82
CA TYR A 454 -2.29 -15.33 -2.62
C TYR A 454 -2.38 -14.45 -1.38
N ARG A 455 -2.85 -15.05 -0.29
CA ARG A 455 -3.06 -14.40 1.00
C ARG A 455 -2.20 -15.11 2.05
N VAL A 456 -1.48 -14.33 2.83
CA VAL A 456 -0.66 -14.78 3.94
C VAL A 456 -1.35 -14.39 5.23
N GLU A 457 -1.43 -15.32 6.17
CA GLU A 457 -1.91 -15.11 7.54
C GLU A 457 -0.86 -15.59 8.52
N VAL A 458 -0.49 -14.75 9.48
CA VAL A 458 0.41 -15.09 10.58
C VAL A 458 -0.32 -14.82 11.90
N ARG A 459 -0.31 -15.82 12.78
CA ARG A 459 -0.98 -15.77 14.07
C ARG A 459 -0.01 -16.13 15.18
N CYS A 460 -0.08 -15.40 16.30
CA CYS A 460 0.57 -15.75 17.55
C CYS A 460 -0.45 -15.60 18.67
N ASP A 461 -0.98 -16.74 19.14
CA ASP A 461 -2.07 -16.73 20.12
C ASP A 461 -1.62 -16.17 21.47
N ALA A 462 -0.35 -16.33 21.84
CA ALA A 462 0.19 -15.80 23.09
C ALA A 462 0.22 -14.27 23.16
N TRP A 463 0.24 -13.58 22.01
CA TRP A 463 0.25 -12.13 21.89
C TRP A 463 -1.02 -11.57 21.27
N GLU A 464 -2.02 -12.44 21.05
CA GLU A 464 -3.27 -12.10 20.34
C GLU A 464 -3.03 -11.40 18.99
N SER A 465 -1.86 -11.66 18.37
CA SER A 465 -1.44 -11.00 17.13
C SER A 465 -1.95 -11.77 15.93
N HIS A 466 -2.58 -11.05 15.00
CA HIS A 466 -3.09 -11.59 13.75
C HIS A 466 -2.76 -10.66 12.58
N LEU A 467 -1.82 -11.08 11.73
CA LEU A 467 -1.32 -10.31 10.60
C LEU A 467 -1.80 -10.95 9.30
N VAL A 468 -2.37 -10.14 8.41
CA VAL A 468 -2.89 -10.60 7.11
C VAL A 468 -2.30 -9.75 5.99
N SER A 469 -1.87 -10.39 4.91
CA SER A 469 -1.36 -9.70 3.71
C SER A 469 -1.83 -10.40 2.44
N GLU A 470 -2.28 -9.62 1.45
CA GLU A 470 -2.72 -10.12 0.15
C GLU A 470 -1.80 -9.60 -0.96
N VAL A 471 -1.35 -10.50 -1.84
CA VAL A 471 -0.41 -10.17 -2.90
C VAL A 471 -0.85 -10.77 -4.23
N ALA A 472 -0.66 -10.01 -5.31
CA ALA A 472 -0.98 -10.43 -6.67
C ALA A 472 0.28 -10.67 -7.49
N VAL A 473 0.31 -11.77 -8.26
CA VAL A 473 1.39 -12.13 -9.19
C VAL A 473 0.81 -12.41 -10.57
N SER A 474 1.54 -12.04 -11.62
CA SER A 474 1.11 -12.29 -13.00
C SER A 474 1.70 -13.59 -13.53
N ALA A 475 0.87 -14.43 -14.14
CA ALA A 475 1.25 -15.67 -14.79
C ALA A 475 1.24 -15.50 -16.32
N LEU A 476 2.36 -15.80 -16.99
CA LEU A 476 2.53 -15.69 -18.44
C LEU A 476 2.66 -17.06 -19.08
N ASN A 477 2.04 -17.25 -20.25
CA ASN A 477 2.09 -18.50 -21.01
C ASN A 477 3.48 -18.84 -21.58
N GLU A 478 4.39 -17.87 -21.66
CA GLU A 478 5.72 -18.06 -22.24
C GLU A 478 6.77 -17.32 -21.40
N ALA A 479 7.89 -17.98 -21.11
CA ALA A 479 9.05 -17.27 -20.57
C ALA A 479 9.47 -16.21 -21.60
N PRO A 480 9.83 -14.97 -21.19
CA PRO A 480 10.31 -13.97 -22.13
C PRO A 480 11.48 -14.58 -22.92
N GLN A 481 11.28 -14.78 -24.23
CA GLN A 481 12.34 -15.30 -25.07
C GLN A 481 13.53 -14.33 -24.97
N PRO A 482 14.76 -14.81 -24.70
CA PRO A 482 15.91 -13.93 -24.75
C PRO A 482 15.93 -13.25 -26.12
N PRO A 483 16.29 -11.95 -26.18
CA PRO A 483 16.34 -11.24 -27.45
C PRO A 483 17.20 -12.05 -28.42
N LYS A 484 16.64 -12.37 -29.59
CA LYS A 484 17.41 -13.02 -30.66
C LYS A 484 18.56 -12.07 -30.99
N LEU A 485 19.77 -12.45 -30.63
CA LEU A 485 20.98 -11.84 -31.15
C LEU A 485 20.99 -12.08 -32.66
N ASP A 486 20.60 -11.06 -33.43
CA ASP A 486 20.77 -11.03 -34.87
C ASP A 486 22.28 -11.00 -35.17
N LEU A 487 22.88 -12.19 -35.33
CA LEU A 487 24.25 -12.38 -35.80
C LEU A 487 24.35 -12.18 -37.32
N THR A 488 23.79 -11.08 -37.83
CA THR A 488 23.80 -10.76 -39.28
C THR A 488 24.76 -9.62 -39.64
N GLU A 489 25.59 -9.15 -38.72
CA GLU A 489 26.73 -8.28 -39.07
C GLU A 489 27.98 -9.13 -39.33
N LYS A 490 28.10 -9.56 -40.59
CA LYS A 490 29.36 -10.06 -41.15
C LYS A 490 30.36 -8.89 -41.13
N PRO A 491 31.55 -9.00 -40.52
CA PRO A 491 32.53 -7.92 -40.53
C PRO A 491 32.90 -7.61 -41.97
N GLN A 492 32.72 -6.35 -42.40
CA GLN A 492 33.35 -5.87 -43.62
C GLN A 492 34.85 -5.89 -43.39
N LEU A 493 35.56 -6.76 -44.12
CA LEU A 493 37.01 -6.66 -44.25
C LEU A 493 37.33 -5.31 -44.89
N GLU A 494 37.90 -4.40 -44.10
CA GLU A 494 38.58 -3.22 -44.62
C GLU A 494 39.71 -3.66 -45.55
N ASN A 495 39.71 -3.03 -46.72
CA ASN A 495 40.57 -3.30 -47.83
C ASN A 495 41.83 -2.40 -47.69
N PRO A 496 43.04 -2.94 -47.42
CA PRO A 496 44.21 -2.10 -47.27
C PRO A 496 44.84 -1.87 -48.64
N SER A 497 44.37 -0.87 -49.37
CA SER A 497 45.11 -0.36 -50.54
C SER A 497 44.65 1.02 -50.97
N LYS A 498 45.31 2.07 -50.47
CA LYS A 498 45.92 3.13 -51.29
C LYS A 498 46.56 4.24 -50.42
N ARG A 499 47.89 4.31 -50.56
CA ARG A 499 48.82 5.44 -50.45
C ARG A 499 48.92 6.21 -49.14
#